data_AF-A0A940L1V7-F1
#
_entry.id   AF-A0A940L1V7-F1
#
_cell.length_a   1.000
_cell.length_b   1.000
_cell.length_c   1.000
_cell.angle_alpha   90.00
_cell.angle_beta   90.00
_cell.angle_gamma   90.00
#
_symmetry.space_group_name_H-M   'P 1'
#
loop_
_entity.id
_entity.type
_entity.pdbx_description
1 polymer ?
#
loop_
_entity_poly.entity_id
_entity_poly.type
_entity_poly.pdbx_seq_one_letter_code
_entity_poly.pdbx_strand_id
1 'polypeptide(L)'
;MISKKAVLSQLAMIAVLGASTSALAADRFSVEDWGKSFKASLSEKSGKTTLDLLDFKKLENKTISAESEAKNKIKKARELFAKGKFDQSLELYNQIPKGSDYWFQAVEEKGWAYFRKNDSEKAIAQSKTLISPQFAEVVNSEAFLLQSLANLKICNYKEVFNTTQMFKEKQRERIASVQILSKEGFSDSFINVLKKVNKFPLQASDVGESLVDMPVLYYKDLELQRQMLRFKVSQKAMEILRDNGTQAKLQGQLDKINQEAFGKMKLRLKALASQETQDNKKVVAKLNLVEVEAIQRIHTDQQLDKKAFTENKFRETTDDQLVFMDDGKPWIDELDKYDVVTKSCPQNVRRKM
;
A
#
# COMPACT_ATOMS: atom_id res chain seq x y z
N MET A 1 -12.73 -15.01 17.23
CA MET A 1 -12.29 -13.90 18.10
C MET A 1 -10.76 -13.83 18.06
N ILE A 2 -10.21 -13.16 17.05
CA ILE A 2 -8.77 -12.88 17.01
C ILE A 2 -8.56 -11.70 17.96
N SER A 3 -7.76 -11.93 19.01
CA SER A 3 -7.58 -10.99 20.11
C SER A 3 -6.94 -9.69 19.63
N LYS A 4 -7.48 -8.55 20.06
CA LYS A 4 -6.94 -7.19 19.84
C LYS A 4 -5.44 -7.04 20.17
N LYS A 5 -4.85 -7.98 20.93
CA LYS A 5 -3.40 -8.05 21.20
C LYS A 5 -2.55 -8.41 19.97
N ALA A 6 -3.08 -9.13 18.97
CA ALA A 6 -2.33 -9.45 17.75
C ALA A 6 -2.12 -8.23 16.85
N VAL A 7 -3.10 -7.32 16.82
CA VAL A 7 -3.07 -6.06 16.05
C VAL A 7 -1.96 -5.13 16.57
N LEU A 8 -1.78 -5.05 17.90
CA LEU A 8 -0.72 -4.25 18.54
C LEU A 8 0.71 -4.71 18.18
N SER A 9 0.93 -6.00 17.91
CA SER A 9 2.26 -6.53 17.54
C SER A 9 2.62 -6.29 16.07
N GLN A 10 1.63 -6.14 15.18
CA GLN A 10 1.87 -5.82 13.76
C GLN A 10 2.22 -4.32 13.57
N LEU A 11 1.71 -3.44 14.44
CA LEU A 11 1.89 -1.98 14.37
C LEU A 11 3.28 -1.48 14.73
N ALA A 12 4.01 -2.15 15.63
CA ALA A 12 5.38 -1.78 15.95
C ALA A 12 6.30 -1.87 14.72
N MET A 13 5.98 -2.74 13.75
CA MET A 13 6.81 -2.93 12.55
C MET A 13 6.60 -1.87 11.47
N ILE A 14 5.38 -1.34 11.29
CA ILE A 14 5.15 -0.23 10.35
C ILE A 14 5.90 1.03 10.82
N ALA A 15 6.00 1.23 12.14
CA ALA A 15 6.82 2.28 12.73
C ALA A 15 8.34 2.03 12.60
N VAL A 16 8.79 0.77 12.75
CA VAL A 16 10.23 0.41 12.64
C VAL A 16 10.72 0.48 11.19
N LEU A 17 9.90 0.14 10.20
CA LEU A 17 10.25 0.34 8.78
C LEU A 17 10.42 1.82 8.42
N GLY A 18 9.73 2.74 9.10
CA GLY A 18 9.91 4.18 8.92
C GLY A 18 11.17 4.77 9.58
N ALA A 19 11.88 4.02 10.43
CA ALA A 19 12.97 4.55 11.25
C ALA A 19 14.34 4.57 10.54
N SER A 20 14.51 3.83 9.43
CA SER A 20 15.75 3.86 8.65
C SER A 20 15.74 5.02 7.65
N THR A 21 16.16 6.18 8.16
CA THR A 21 16.81 7.29 7.43
C THR A 21 16.25 7.60 6.04
N SER A 22 15.23 8.45 6.00
CA SER A 22 15.16 9.43 4.92
C SER A 22 15.32 10.81 5.54
N ALA A 23 16.26 11.58 4.99
CA ALA A 23 16.39 13.02 5.22
C ALA A 23 15.15 13.83 4.78
N LEU A 24 14.01 13.17 4.53
CA LEU A 24 12.69 13.73 4.21
C LEU A 24 11.81 13.94 5.45
N ALA A 25 12.27 13.55 6.65
CA ALA A 25 11.57 13.87 7.90
C ALA A 25 11.63 15.37 8.26
N ALA A 26 12.58 16.12 7.67
CA ALA A 26 12.68 17.57 7.82
C ALA A 26 11.73 18.27 6.82
N ASP A 27 10.86 19.12 7.33
CA ASP A 27 9.97 20.06 6.62
C ASP A 27 8.68 19.53 5.98
N ARG A 28 8.01 18.54 6.59
CA ARG A 28 6.58 18.33 6.33
C ARG A 28 5.77 19.50 6.91
N PHE A 29 4.80 19.98 6.16
CA PHE A 29 3.90 21.04 6.62
C PHE A 29 3.09 20.58 7.83
N SER A 30 3.04 21.43 8.85
CA SER A 30 2.34 21.23 10.11
C SER A 30 1.20 22.23 10.21
N VAL A 31 -0.04 21.74 10.40
CA VAL A 31 -1.22 22.61 10.58
C VAL A 31 -1.10 23.42 11.87
N GLU A 32 -0.45 22.87 12.91
CA GLU A 32 -0.13 23.58 14.14
C GLU A 32 0.83 24.77 13.91
N ASP A 33 1.92 24.58 13.17
CA ASP A 33 2.90 25.65 12.92
C ASP A 33 2.36 26.71 11.96
N TRP A 34 1.55 26.28 10.98
CA TRP A 34 0.73 27.19 10.18
C TRP A 34 -0.23 27.98 11.08
N GLY A 35 -0.89 27.33 12.04
CA GLY A 35 -1.80 27.98 12.98
C GLY A 35 -1.12 29.04 13.85
N LYS A 36 0.12 28.80 14.31
CA LYS A 36 0.92 29.82 15.02
C LYS A 36 1.18 31.04 14.13
N SER A 37 1.54 30.80 12.86
CA SER A 37 1.80 31.85 11.87
C SER A 37 0.54 32.67 11.55
N PHE A 38 -0.59 31.99 11.43
CA PHE A 38 -1.91 32.62 11.23
C PHE A 38 -2.32 33.46 12.45
N LYS A 39 -2.10 32.96 13.67
CA LYS A 39 -2.36 33.73 14.90
C LYS A 39 -1.51 35.01 14.95
N ALA A 40 -0.23 34.91 14.59
CA ALA A 40 0.68 36.07 14.55
C ALA A 40 0.23 37.11 13.50
N SER A 41 -0.18 36.68 12.30
CA SER A 41 -0.63 37.61 11.25
C SER A 41 -1.89 38.38 11.64
N LEU A 42 -2.77 37.78 12.43
CA LEU A 42 -3.95 38.44 13.00
C LEU A 42 -3.55 39.51 14.04
N SER A 43 -2.58 39.22 14.92
CA SER A 43 -2.12 40.20 15.91
C SER A 43 -1.39 41.39 15.28
N GLU A 44 -0.65 41.17 14.19
CA GLU A 44 0.05 42.22 13.45
C GLU A 44 -0.87 43.07 12.55
N LYS A 45 -2.17 42.72 12.46
CA LYS A 45 -3.15 43.34 11.54
C LYS A 45 -2.70 43.32 10.07
N SER A 46 -1.85 42.38 9.68
CA SER A 46 -1.42 42.22 8.29
C SER A 46 -2.49 41.47 7.48
N GLY A 47 -3.44 42.22 6.92
CA GLY A 47 -4.52 41.67 6.09
C GLY A 47 -4.00 40.90 4.87
N LYS A 48 -2.93 41.39 4.22
CA LYS A 48 -2.31 40.74 3.06
C LYS A 48 -1.69 39.39 3.44
N THR A 49 -0.92 39.34 4.54
CA THR A 49 -0.31 38.08 5.00
C THR A 49 -1.37 37.06 5.42
N THR A 50 -2.42 37.53 6.11
CA THR A 50 -3.54 36.67 6.54
C THR A 50 -4.28 36.07 5.34
N LEU A 51 -4.53 36.85 4.29
CA LEU A 51 -5.15 36.36 3.06
C LEU A 51 -4.25 35.38 2.30
N ASP A 52 -2.94 35.63 2.25
CA ASP A 52 -1.97 34.72 1.60
C ASP A 52 -1.89 33.36 2.31
N LEU A 53 -1.99 33.34 3.65
CA LEU A 53 -2.04 32.11 4.44
C LEU A 53 -3.32 31.29 4.22
N LEU A 54 -4.39 31.92 3.74
CA LEU A 54 -5.69 31.31 3.41
C LEU A 54 -5.89 31.04 1.92
N ASP A 55 -4.87 31.29 1.08
CA ASP A 55 -4.87 30.83 -0.31
C ASP A 55 -4.64 29.31 -0.33
N PHE A 56 -5.73 28.55 -0.28
CA PHE A 56 -5.70 27.09 -0.30
C PHE A 56 -5.04 26.53 -1.56
N LYS A 57 -5.16 27.20 -2.72
CA LYS A 57 -4.54 26.72 -3.96
C LYS A 57 -3.02 26.83 -3.88
N LYS A 58 -2.51 27.95 -3.41
CA LYS A 58 -1.07 28.16 -3.17
C LYS A 58 -0.56 27.19 -2.11
N LEU A 59 -1.33 27.02 -1.03
CA LEU A 59 -1.00 26.11 0.05
C LEU A 59 -0.88 24.67 -0.48
N GLU A 60 -1.93 24.12 -1.09
CA GLU A 60 -1.96 22.76 -1.65
C GLU A 60 -0.80 22.48 -2.61
N ASN A 61 -0.47 23.43 -3.48
CA ASN A 61 0.64 23.26 -4.42
C ASN A 61 1.98 23.20 -3.69
N LYS A 62 2.17 23.99 -2.63
CA LYS A 62 3.38 23.94 -1.82
C LYS A 62 3.47 22.65 -1.00
N THR A 63 2.36 22.14 -0.48
CA THR A 63 2.34 21.01 0.45
C THR A 63 2.28 19.64 -0.21
N ILE A 64 1.40 19.48 -1.20
CA ILE A 64 0.99 18.18 -1.74
C ILE A 64 1.66 17.90 -3.09
N SER A 65 2.16 18.94 -3.79
CA SER A 65 2.69 18.79 -5.17
C SER A 65 4.13 18.30 -5.25
N ALA A 66 4.83 18.08 -4.13
CA ALA A 66 6.19 17.56 -4.17
C ALA A 66 6.16 16.08 -4.60
N GLU A 67 6.48 15.82 -5.87
CA GLU A 67 6.59 14.46 -6.39
C GLU A 67 7.83 13.81 -5.78
N SER A 68 7.63 12.84 -4.88
CA SER A 68 8.76 12.18 -4.22
C SER A 68 9.60 11.41 -5.23
N GLU A 69 10.91 11.34 -4.98
CA GLU A 69 11.85 10.60 -5.83
C GLU A 69 11.38 9.13 -6.02
N ALA A 70 10.89 8.50 -4.94
CA ALA A 70 10.32 7.15 -5.00
C ALA A 70 9.11 7.06 -5.95
N LYS A 71 8.20 8.03 -5.93
CA LYS A 71 7.04 8.08 -6.84
C LYS A 71 7.49 8.20 -8.30
N ASN A 72 8.49 9.04 -8.57
CA ASN A 72 9.07 9.18 -9.92
C ASN A 72 9.74 7.89 -10.39
N LYS A 73 10.47 7.19 -9.51
CA LYS A 73 11.06 5.88 -9.80
C LYS A 73 9.99 4.85 -10.15
N ILE A 74 8.92 4.74 -9.34
CA ILE A 74 7.78 3.85 -9.64
C ILE A 74 7.19 4.16 -11.01
N LYS A 75 6.91 5.43 -11.32
CA LYS A 75 6.32 5.83 -12.61
C LYS A 75 7.21 5.42 -13.79
N LYS A 76 8.50 5.74 -13.73
CA LYS A 76 9.47 5.39 -14.78
C LYS A 76 9.64 3.87 -14.92
N ALA A 77 9.63 3.14 -13.81
CA ALA A 77 9.69 1.68 -13.81
C ALA A 77 8.47 1.07 -14.51
N ARG A 78 7.25 1.55 -14.21
CA ARG A 78 6.02 1.12 -14.90
C ARG A 78 6.06 1.39 -16.41
N GLU A 79 6.60 2.54 -16.82
CA GLU A 79 6.79 2.85 -18.25
C GLU A 79 7.76 1.87 -18.94
N LEU A 80 8.84 1.47 -18.25
CA LEU A 80 9.79 0.48 -18.75
C LEU A 80 9.19 -0.93 -18.78
N PHE A 81 8.45 -1.31 -17.72
CA PHE A 81 7.71 -2.55 -17.65
C PHE A 81 6.71 -2.69 -18.81
N ALA A 82 5.94 -1.63 -19.09
CA ALA A 82 4.98 -1.61 -20.19
C ALA A 82 5.65 -1.80 -21.57
N LYS A 83 6.90 -1.35 -21.71
CA LYS A 83 7.75 -1.56 -22.90
C LYS A 83 8.44 -2.92 -22.94
N GLY A 84 8.16 -3.82 -21.98
CA GLY A 84 8.82 -5.13 -21.86
C GLY A 84 10.26 -5.08 -21.34
N LYS A 85 10.75 -3.90 -20.91
CA LYS A 85 12.11 -3.71 -20.40
C LYS A 85 12.18 -4.06 -18.91
N PHE A 86 11.94 -5.32 -18.59
CA PHE A 86 11.77 -5.78 -17.21
C PHE A 86 13.02 -5.59 -16.34
N ASP A 87 14.22 -5.80 -16.87
CA ASP A 87 15.47 -5.61 -16.10
C ASP A 87 15.68 -4.15 -15.69
N GLN A 88 15.42 -3.22 -16.60
CA GLN A 88 15.53 -1.79 -16.31
C GLN A 88 14.44 -1.33 -15.34
N SER A 89 13.25 -1.93 -15.41
CA SER A 89 12.19 -1.70 -14.43
C SER A 89 12.58 -2.20 -13.04
N LEU A 90 13.16 -3.40 -12.95
CA LEU A 90 13.62 -4.00 -11.69
C LEU A 90 14.69 -3.14 -11.03
N GLU A 91 15.65 -2.63 -11.80
CA GLU A 91 16.69 -1.75 -11.29
C GLU A 91 16.11 -0.51 -10.59
N LEU A 92 15.09 0.10 -11.17
CA LEU A 92 14.42 1.25 -10.55
C LEU A 92 13.62 0.88 -9.29
N TYR A 93 12.96 -0.28 -9.28
CA TYR A 93 12.25 -0.74 -8.09
C TYR A 93 13.21 -1.07 -6.94
N ASN A 94 14.39 -1.62 -7.24
CA ASN A 94 15.43 -1.95 -6.23
C ASN A 94 16.00 -0.71 -5.53
N GLN A 95 15.91 0.46 -6.17
CA GLN A 95 16.36 1.73 -5.60
C GLN A 95 15.34 2.35 -4.61
N ILE A 96 14.20 1.70 -4.38
CA ILE A 96 13.19 2.17 -3.43
C ILE A 96 13.49 1.54 -2.06
N PRO A 97 13.84 2.35 -1.04
CA PRO A 97 14.23 1.82 0.26
C PRO A 97 13.04 1.21 0.99
N LYS A 98 13.30 0.23 1.86
CA LYS A 98 12.29 -0.46 2.68
C LYS A 98 11.41 0.49 3.49
N GLY A 99 11.99 1.60 3.98
CA GLY A 99 11.26 2.63 4.74
C GLY A 99 10.47 3.63 3.90
N SER A 100 10.47 3.50 2.57
CA SER A 100 9.60 4.29 1.72
C SER A 100 8.17 3.80 1.81
N ASP A 101 7.19 4.71 1.86
CA ASP A 101 5.78 4.35 1.71
C ASP A 101 5.49 3.59 0.39
N TYR A 102 6.37 3.72 -0.61
CA TYR A 102 6.26 3.04 -1.91
C TYR A 102 6.85 1.63 -1.94
N TRP A 103 7.46 1.16 -0.85
CA TRP A 103 8.16 -0.12 -0.84
C TRP A 103 7.24 -1.32 -1.14
N PHE A 104 6.05 -1.41 -0.53
CA PHE A 104 5.11 -2.50 -0.84
C PHE A 104 4.72 -2.54 -2.32
N GLN A 105 4.49 -1.36 -2.94
CA GLN A 105 4.20 -1.28 -4.36
C GLN A 105 5.40 -1.73 -5.21
N ALA A 106 6.61 -1.32 -4.82
CA ALA A 106 7.83 -1.73 -5.48
C ALA A 106 8.02 -3.25 -5.42
N VAL A 107 7.81 -3.89 -4.27
CA VAL A 107 7.91 -5.35 -4.09
C VAL A 107 6.87 -6.09 -4.93
N GLU A 108 5.61 -5.62 -4.95
CA GLU A 108 4.55 -6.21 -5.78
C GLU A 108 4.90 -6.13 -7.28
N GLU A 109 5.34 -4.95 -7.73
CA GLU A 109 5.68 -4.70 -9.13
C GLU A 109 6.98 -5.40 -9.55
N LYS A 110 7.96 -5.57 -8.63
CA LYS A 110 9.13 -6.45 -8.82
C LYS A 110 8.68 -7.88 -9.06
N GLY A 111 7.78 -8.40 -8.23
CA GLY A 111 7.25 -9.74 -8.36
C GLY A 111 6.58 -9.97 -9.72
N TRP A 112 5.79 -9.00 -10.19
CA TRP A 112 5.24 -9.04 -11.54
C TRP A 112 6.30 -9.00 -12.64
N ALA A 113 7.34 -8.16 -12.49
CA ALA A 113 8.45 -8.12 -13.45
C ALA A 113 9.19 -9.46 -13.54
N TYR A 114 9.50 -10.09 -12.40
CA TYR A 114 10.08 -11.44 -12.37
C TYR A 114 9.16 -12.49 -13.00
N PHE A 115 7.87 -12.47 -12.67
CA PHE A 115 6.89 -13.40 -13.24
C PHE A 115 6.83 -13.30 -14.77
N ARG A 116 6.85 -12.08 -15.31
CA ARG A 116 6.87 -11.79 -16.76
C ARG A 116 8.18 -12.19 -17.44
N LYS A 117 9.29 -12.19 -16.70
CA LYS A 117 10.58 -12.75 -17.15
C LYS A 117 10.66 -14.27 -17.07
N ASN A 118 9.59 -14.96 -16.71
CA ASN A 118 9.58 -16.41 -16.48
C ASN A 118 10.41 -16.85 -15.26
N ASP A 119 10.75 -15.92 -14.36
CA ASP A 119 11.47 -16.16 -13.12
C ASP A 119 10.46 -16.30 -11.98
N SER A 120 9.75 -17.43 -11.95
CA SER A 120 8.67 -17.68 -10.99
C SER A 120 9.18 -17.78 -9.55
N GLU A 121 10.41 -18.27 -9.36
CA GLU A 121 11.05 -18.40 -8.04
C GLU A 121 11.22 -17.03 -7.39
N LYS A 122 11.76 -16.04 -8.11
CA LYS A 122 11.85 -14.68 -7.59
C LYS A 122 10.48 -14.01 -7.47
N ALA A 123 9.53 -14.31 -8.36
CA ALA A 123 8.18 -13.81 -8.20
C ALA A 123 7.56 -14.28 -6.86
N ILE A 124 7.73 -15.56 -6.53
CA ILE A 124 7.29 -16.15 -5.25
C ILE A 124 8.01 -15.48 -4.08
N ALA A 125 9.33 -15.29 -4.15
CA ALA A 125 10.09 -14.61 -3.10
C ALA A 125 9.55 -13.20 -2.79
N GLN A 126 9.23 -12.43 -3.83
CA GLN A 126 8.65 -11.10 -3.68
C GLN A 126 7.23 -11.15 -3.09
N SER A 127 6.34 -11.96 -3.65
CA SER A 127 4.96 -12.05 -3.15
C SER A 127 4.86 -12.64 -1.74
N LYS A 128 5.75 -13.58 -1.39
CA LYS A 128 5.87 -14.14 -0.03
C LYS A 128 6.17 -13.08 1.02
N THR A 129 6.99 -12.08 0.66
CA THR A 129 7.24 -10.92 1.52
C THR A 129 5.94 -10.18 1.83
N LEU A 130 5.12 -9.92 0.81
CA LEU A 130 3.87 -9.16 0.93
C LEU A 130 2.79 -9.91 1.71
N ILE A 131 2.67 -11.22 1.51
CA ILE A 131 1.64 -12.03 2.19
C ILE A 131 2.11 -12.59 3.54
N SER A 132 3.26 -12.14 4.03
CA SER A 132 3.73 -12.49 5.37
C SER A 132 2.68 -12.08 6.43
N PRO A 133 2.56 -12.80 7.56
CA PRO A 133 1.53 -12.54 8.57
C PRO A 133 1.43 -11.09 9.07
N GLN A 134 2.54 -10.34 8.96
CA GLN A 134 2.66 -8.96 9.38
C GLN A 134 1.96 -7.98 8.43
N PHE A 135 1.86 -8.32 7.14
CA PHE A 135 1.35 -7.40 6.12
C PHE A 135 0.13 -7.93 5.35
N ALA A 136 -0.16 -9.22 5.45
CA ALA A 136 -1.23 -9.91 4.71
C ALA A 136 -2.60 -9.20 4.76
N GLU A 137 -2.87 -8.44 5.83
CA GLU A 137 -4.11 -7.69 6.04
C GLU A 137 -4.10 -6.28 5.43
N VAL A 138 -2.94 -5.68 5.14
CA VAL A 138 -2.82 -4.30 4.63
C VAL A 138 -2.34 -4.22 3.18
N VAL A 139 -1.76 -5.30 2.65
CA VAL A 139 -1.34 -5.37 1.26
C VAL A 139 -2.52 -5.49 0.30
N ASN A 140 -2.26 -5.20 -0.97
CA ASN A 140 -3.22 -5.38 -2.04
C ASN A 140 -3.53 -6.89 -2.25
N SER A 141 -4.78 -7.19 -2.61
CA SER A 141 -5.24 -8.56 -2.91
C SER A 141 -4.45 -9.19 -4.08
N GLU A 142 -3.90 -8.36 -4.96
CA GLU A 142 -3.08 -8.79 -6.09
C GLU A 142 -1.80 -9.54 -5.68
N ALA A 143 -1.23 -9.28 -4.50
CA ALA A 143 -0.10 -10.04 -3.97
C ALA A 143 -0.40 -11.55 -3.84
N PHE A 144 -1.60 -11.90 -3.39
CA PHE A 144 -2.05 -13.30 -3.28
C PHE A 144 -2.28 -13.94 -4.65
N LEU A 145 -2.79 -13.17 -5.61
CA LEU A 145 -2.95 -13.63 -6.98
C LEU A 145 -1.60 -13.91 -7.63
N LEU A 146 -0.63 -13.00 -7.46
CA LEU A 146 0.72 -13.18 -7.98
C LEU A 146 1.39 -14.42 -7.38
N GLN A 147 1.32 -14.59 -6.05
CA GLN A 147 1.82 -15.79 -5.37
C GLN A 147 1.16 -17.06 -5.95
N SER A 148 -0.16 -17.06 -6.13
CA SER A 148 -0.90 -18.22 -6.65
C SER A 148 -0.54 -18.53 -8.11
N LEU A 149 -0.42 -17.51 -8.96
CA LEU A 149 -0.01 -17.67 -10.36
C LEU A 149 1.42 -18.18 -10.48
N ALA A 150 2.34 -17.65 -9.66
CA ALA A 150 3.73 -18.08 -9.67
C ALA A 150 3.86 -19.54 -9.21
N ASN A 151 3.14 -19.95 -8.15
CA ASN A 151 3.09 -21.35 -7.70
C ASN A 151 2.43 -22.28 -8.72
N LEU A 152 1.33 -21.86 -9.37
CA LEU A 152 0.70 -22.62 -10.44
C LEU A 152 1.68 -22.90 -11.59
N LYS A 153 2.50 -21.90 -11.94
CA LYS A 153 3.47 -21.96 -13.04
C LYS A 153 4.63 -22.93 -12.79
N ILE A 154 4.95 -23.19 -11.53
CA ILE A 154 5.95 -24.21 -11.12
C ILE A 154 5.29 -25.50 -10.65
N CYS A 155 3.99 -25.69 -10.91
CA CYS A 155 3.24 -26.89 -10.53
C CYS A 155 3.20 -27.14 -9.01
N ASN A 156 3.39 -26.10 -8.20
CA ASN A 156 3.26 -26.17 -6.75
C ASN A 156 1.79 -25.97 -6.32
N TYR A 157 0.95 -26.95 -6.64
CA TYR A 157 -0.50 -26.84 -6.43
C TYR A 157 -0.90 -26.76 -4.96
N LYS A 158 -0.16 -27.42 -4.07
CA LYS A 158 -0.39 -27.33 -2.62
C LYS A 158 -0.31 -25.86 -2.16
N GLU A 159 0.72 -25.14 -2.59
CA GLU A 159 0.87 -23.73 -2.23
C GLU A 159 -0.14 -22.82 -2.90
N VAL A 160 -0.70 -23.19 -4.06
CA VAL A 160 -1.85 -22.48 -4.64
C VAL A 160 -3.03 -22.49 -3.67
N PHE A 161 -3.43 -23.66 -3.17
CA PHE A 161 -4.55 -23.77 -2.23
C PHE A 161 -4.25 -23.14 -0.87
N ASN A 162 -3.01 -23.27 -0.38
CA ASN A 162 -2.61 -22.60 0.86
C ASN A 162 -2.71 -21.07 0.72
N THR A 163 -2.25 -20.52 -0.39
CA THR A 163 -2.28 -19.07 -0.67
C THR A 163 -3.72 -18.57 -0.79
N THR A 164 -4.59 -19.29 -1.50
CA THR A 164 -5.99 -18.88 -1.66
C THR A 164 -6.79 -19.01 -0.37
N GLN A 165 -6.48 -20.00 0.47
CA GLN A 165 -7.04 -20.11 1.81
C GLN A 165 -6.58 -18.95 2.70
N MET A 166 -5.28 -18.63 2.70
CA MET A 166 -4.74 -17.49 3.44
C MET A 166 -5.38 -16.18 3.00
N PHE A 167 -5.60 -15.98 1.69
CA PHE A 167 -6.33 -14.83 1.18
C PHE A 167 -7.74 -14.72 1.79
N LYS A 168 -8.50 -15.83 1.80
CA LYS A 168 -9.85 -15.88 2.39
C LYS A 168 -9.83 -15.55 3.90
N GLU A 169 -8.80 -15.99 4.62
CA GLU A 169 -8.68 -15.75 6.06
C GLU A 169 -8.25 -14.32 6.38
N LYS A 170 -7.28 -13.77 5.66
CA LYS A 170 -6.63 -12.49 5.97
C LYS A 170 -7.32 -11.28 5.37
N GLN A 171 -7.93 -11.41 4.19
CA GLN A 171 -8.49 -10.27 3.46
C GLN A 171 -10.01 -10.14 3.58
N ARG A 172 -10.72 -11.14 4.13
CA ARG A 172 -12.18 -11.15 4.19
C ARG A 172 -12.76 -9.95 4.95
N GLU A 173 -12.26 -9.68 6.15
CA GLU A 173 -12.77 -8.58 6.98
C GLU A 173 -12.49 -7.23 6.31
N ARG A 174 -11.27 -7.03 5.82
CA ARG A 174 -10.88 -5.82 5.10
C ARG A 174 -11.73 -5.57 3.86
N ILE A 175 -11.92 -6.58 3.01
CA ILE A 175 -12.75 -6.48 1.81
C ILE A 175 -14.19 -6.09 2.19
N ALA A 176 -14.74 -6.66 3.28
CA ALA A 176 -16.06 -6.29 3.77
C ALA A 176 -16.11 -4.82 4.24
N SER A 177 -15.11 -4.35 4.99
CA SER A 177 -15.01 -2.95 5.42
C SER A 177 -14.93 -1.98 4.24
N VAL A 178 -14.09 -2.28 3.24
CA VAL A 178 -13.98 -1.47 2.01
C VAL A 178 -15.29 -1.49 1.21
N GLN A 179 -16.01 -2.62 1.17
CA GLN A 179 -17.33 -2.68 0.54
C GLN A 179 -18.38 -1.81 1.25
N ILE A 180 -18.39 -1.78 2.58
CA ILE A 180 -19.26 -0.88 3.37
C ILE A 180 -18.90 0.57 3.05
N LEU A 181 -17.61 0.90 3.08
CA LEU A 181 -17.11 2.24 2.75
C LEU A 181 -17.48 2.67 1.33
N SER A 182 -17.53 1.75 0.37
CA SER A 182 -17.98 2.03 -1.01
C SER A 182 -19.44 2.48 -1.10
N LYS A 183 -20.26 2.22 -0.08
CA LYS A 183 -21.66 2.65 0.01
C LYS A 183 -21.79 3.93 0.81
N GLU A 184 -21.19 3.95 2.00
CA GLU A 184 -21.36 5.01 3.00
C GLU A 184 -20.46 6.21 2.74
N GLY A 185 -19.26 6.00 2.18
CA GLY A 185 -18.25 7.02 1.88
C GLY A 185 -17.47 7.51 3.09
N PHE A 186 -17.67 6.91 4.26
CA PHE A 186 -16.96 7.29 5.47
C PHE A 186 -16.88 6.13 6.48
N SER A 187 -15.96 6.20 7.44
CA SER A 187 -15.79 5.19 8.49
C SER A 187 -15.26 5.83 9.78
N ASP A 188 -15.50 5.18 10.93
CA ASP A 188 -14.96 5.61 12.23
C ASP A 188 -13.43 5.65 12.23
N SER A 189 -12.78 4.73 11.53
CA SER A 189 -11.33 4.72 11.37
C SER A 189 -10.81 5.94 10.64
N PHE A 190 -11.52 6.40 9.60
CA PHE A 190 -11.15 7.66 8.94
C PHE A 190 -11.40 8.89 9.82
N ILE A 191 -12.44 8.89 10.67
CA ILE A 191 -12.64 9.94 11.70
C ILE A 191 -11.43 10.00 12.63
N ASN A 192 -10.96 8.85 13.10
CA ASN A 192 -9.83 8.79 14.02
C ASN A 192 -8.55 9.32 13.37
N VAL A 193 -8.34 9.04 12.08
CA VAL A 193 -7.27 9.64 11.28
C VAL A 193 -7.45 11.16 11.20
N LEU A 194 -8.65 11.63 10.84
CA LEU A 194 -8.96 13.06 10.82
C LEU A 194 -8.81 13.73 12.18
N LYS A 195 -8.89 13.03 13.31
CA LYS A 195 -8.61 13.65 14.61
C LYS A 195 -7.11 13.79 14.85
N LYS A 196 -6.32 12.76 14.54
CA LYS A 196 -4.89 12.66 14.86
C LYS A 196 -3.97 13.41 13.90
N VAL A 197 -4.32 13.47 12.61
CA VAL A 197 -3.45 14.02 11.57
C VAL A 197 -3.23 15.53 11.76
N ASN A 198 -1.96 15.94 11.69
CA ASN A 198 -1.52 17.34 11.73
C ASN A 198 -0.47 17.66 10.64
N LYS A 199 0.19 16.65 10.06
CA LYS A 199 1.28 16.84 9.10
C LYS A 199 0.87 16.40 7.69
N PHE A 200 1.40 17.10 6.69
CA PHE A 200 1.19 16.80 5.27
C PHE A 200 2.50 16.90 4.47
N PRO A 201 2.71 16.08 3.42
CA PRO A 201 1.83 15.01 2.96
C PRO A 201 1.75 13.84 3.96
N LEU A 202 0.66 13.08 3.88
CA LEU A 202 0.45 11.92 4.75
C LEU A 202 1.39 10.78 4.39
N GLN A 203 1.86 10.10 5.43
CA GLN A 203 2.66 8.88 5.36
C GLN A 203 1.89 7.72 5.99
N ALA A 204 2.32 6.48 5.72
CA ALA A 204 1.69 5.29 6.28
C ALA A 204 1.67 5.32 7.83
N SER A 205 2.71 5.88 8.43
CA SER A 205 2.83 6.04 9.89
C SER A 205 1.79 6.98 10.50
N ASP A 206 1.29 7.97 9.74
CA ASP A 206 0.31 8.93 10.26
C ASP A 206 -1.11 8.34 10.33
N VAL A 207 -1.38 7.32 9.49
CA VAL A 207 -2.69 6.67 9.39
C VAL A 207 -2.76 5.38 10.21
N GLY A 208 -1.65 4.64 10.30
CA GLY A 208 -1.48 3.52 11.24
C GLY A 208 -2.55 2.44 11.08
N GLU A 209 -3.31 2.19 12.14
CA GLU A 209 -4.32 1.11 12.23
C GLU A 209 -5.40 1.18 11.14
N SER A 210 -5.71 2.36 10.62
CA SER A 210 -6.73 2.51 9.58
C SER A 210 -6.33 1.84 8.25
N LEU A 211 -5.07 1.42 8.07
CA LEU A 211 -4.66 0.69 6.88
C LEU A 211 -5.38 -0.66 6.72
N VAL A 212 -5.88 -1.24 7.81
CA VAL A 212 -6.54 -2.56 7.82
C VAL A 212 -7.97 -2.50 7.29
N ASP A 213 -8.65 -1.35 7.40
CA ASP A 213 -10.07 -1.22 7.04
C ASP A 213 -10.37 -0.11 6.03
N MET A 214 -9.35 0.61 5.59
CA MET A 214 -9.44 1.63 4.53
C MET A 214 -8.89 1.13 3.20
N PRO A 215 -9.21 1.82 2.07
CA PRO A 215 -8.70 1.45 0.77
C PRO A 215 -7.17 1.50 0.71
N VAL A 216 -6.56 0.60 -0.05
CA VAL A 216 -5.10 0.49 -0.20
C VAL A 216 -4.57 1.83 -0.69
N LEU A 217 -3.55 2.36 0.01
CA LEU A 217 -2.87 3.62 -0.32
C LEU A 217 -3.78 4.87 -0.35
N TYR A 218 -4.96 4.84 0.30
CA TYR A 218 -5.86 6.00 0.33
C TYR A 218 -5.15 7.27 0.81
N TYR A 219 -4.23 7.13 1.77
CA TYR A 219 -3.45 8.23 2.33
C TYR A 219 -2.54 8.92 1.30
N LYS A 220 -2.21 8.26 0.18
CA LYS A 220 -1.42 8.84 -0.92
C LYS A 220 -2.25 9.55 -1.98
N ASP A 221 -3.58 9.43 -1.93
CA ASP A 221 -4.45 10.03 -2.91
C ASP A 221 -4.37 11.56 -2.83
N LEU A 222 -3.93 12.20 -3.92
CA LEU A 222 -3.67 13.65 -3.93
C LEU A 222 -4.94 14.45 -3.69
N GLU A 223 -6.06 14.03 -4.27
CA GLU A 223 -7.33 14.72 -4.11
C GLU A 223 -7.82 14.61 -2.67
N LEU A 224 -7.77 13.41 -2.09
CA LEU A 224 -8.12 13.21 -0.68
C LEU A 224 -7.21 14.04 0.24
N GLN A 225 -5.89 14.03 0.03
CA GLN A 225 -4.96 14.83 0.84
C GLN A 225 -5.24 16.33 0.75
N ARG A 226 -5.57 16.86 -0.44
CA ARG A 226 -5.94 18.27 -0.62
C ARG A 226 -7.20 18.62 0.17
N GLN A 227 -8.24 17.78 0.11
CA GLN A 227 -9.46 18.03 0.87
C GLN A 227 -9.24 17.87 2.38
N MET A 228 -8.41 16.91 2.82
CA MET A 228 -8.00 16.78 4.23
C MET A 228 -7.24 18.01 4.72
N LEU A 229 -6.32 18.53 3.92
CA LEU A 229 -5.57 19.75 4.24
C LEU A 229 -6.51 20.95 4.38
N ARG A 230 -7.42 21.16 3.42
CA ARG A 230 -8.45 22.22 3.49
C ARG A 230 -9.27 22.12 4.76
N PHE A 231 -9.78 20.91 5.03
CA PHE A 231 -10.58 20.65 6.21
C PHE A 231 -9.82 21.03 7.49
N LYS A 232 -8.59 20.53 7.66
CA LYS A 232 -7.76 20.76 8.84
C LYS A 232 -7.36 22.22 9.05
N VAL A 233 -6.92 22.87 7.98
CA VAL A 233 -6.52 24.28 8.03
C VAL A 233 -7.73 25.15 8.36
N SER A 234 -8.89 24.91 7.75
CA SER A 234 -10.13 25.63 8.09
C SER A 234 -10.55 25.39 9.54
N GLN A 235 -10.49 24.15 10.05
CA GLN A 235 -10.79 23.88 11.47
C GLN A 235 -9.88 24.68 12.40
N LYS A 236 -8.56 24.66 12.13
CA LYS A 236 -7.59 25.36 12.96
C LYS A 236 -7.75 26.88 12.88
N ALA A 237 -8.03 27.41 11.70
CA ALA A 237 -8.34 28.82 11.48
C ALA A 237 -9.55 29.27 12.30
N MET A 238 -10.64 28.51 12.25
CA MET A 238 -11.87 28.81 12.99
C MET A 238 -11.66 28.76 14.51
N GLU A 239 -10.89 27.79 15.01
CA GLU A 239 -10.48 27.72 16.42
C GLU A 239 -9.77 29.00 16.86
N ILE A 240 -8.75 29.44 16.09
CA ILE A 240 -7.98 30.65 16.38
C ILE A 240 -8.85 31.91 16.31
N LEU A 241 -9.74 32.01 15.31
CA LEU A 241 -10.63 33.16 15.16
C LEU A 241 -11.66 33.25 16.29
N ARG A 242 -12.08 32.12 16.86
CA ARG A 242 -12.96 32.12 18.03
C ARG A 242 -12.26 32.71 19.26
N ASP A 243 -10.97 32.40 19.42
CA ASP A 243 -10.18 32.81 20.58
C ASP A 243 -9.68 34.27 20.50
N ASN A 244 -9.52 34.83 19.30
CA ASN A 244 -8.98 36.19 19.05
C ASN A 244 -10.04 37.27 18.75
N GLY A 245 -11.34 36.97 18.87
CA GLY A 245 -12.44 37.91 18.62
C GLY A 245 -13.14 37.71 17.26
N THR A 246 -14.40 38.16 17.18
CA THR A 246 -15.35 37.73 16.15
C THR A 246 -15.07 38.33 14.77
N GLN A 247 -14.55 37.53 13.84
CA GLN A 247 -14.57 37.80 12.39
C GLN A 247 -15.66 36.97 11.70
N ALA A 248 -16.93 37.28 11.97
CA ALA A 248 -18.08 36.45 11.56
C ALA A 248 -18.09 36.10 10.05
N LYS A 249 -17.75 37.05 9.18
CA LYS A 249 -17.70 36.82 7.72
C LYS A 249 -16.63 35.80 7.35
N LEU A 250 -15.43 35.91 7.93
CA LEU A 250 -14.33 34.98 7.65
C LEU A 250 -14.61 33.59 8.24
N GLN A 251 -15.17 33.54 9.45
CA GLN A 251 -15.62 32.28 10.06
C GLN A 251 -16.66 31.57 9.18
N GLY A 252 -17.66 32.28 8.66
CA GLY A 252 -18.66 31.69 7.76
C GLY A 252 -18.07 31.18 6.43
N GLN A 253 -17.06 31.87 5.89
CA GLN A 253 -16.34 31.38 4.69
C GLN A 253 -15.54 30.10 4.99
N LEU A 254 -14.82 30.07 6.12
CA LEU A 254 -14.04 28.91 6.54
C LEU A 254 -14.91 27.70 6.87
N ASP A 255 -16.06 27.92 7.50
CA ASP A 255 -17.05 26.86 7.78
C ASP A 255 -17.59 26.27 6.47
N LYS A 256 -17.95 27.10 5.49
CA LYS A 256 -18.34 26.63 4.16
C LYS A 256 -17.24 25.79 3.50
N ILE A 257 -15.99 26.26 3.52
CA ILE A 257 -14.85 25.51 2.97
C ILE A 257 -14.68 24.18 3.72
N ASN A 258 -14.82 24.18 5.04
CA ASN A 258 -14.70 22.99 5.87
C ASN A 258 -15.77 21.93 5.51
N GLN A 259 -17.02 22.34 5.44
CA GLN A 259 -18.14 21.46 5.09
C GLN A 259 -18.03 20.92 3.65
N GLU A 260 -17.66 21.78 2.70
CA GLU A 260 -17.43 21.36 1.31
C GLU A 260 -16.26 20.38 1.21
N ALA A 261 -15.15 20.64 1.90
CA ALA A 261 -14.00 19.73 1.94
C ALA A 261 -14.40 18.37 2.53
N PHE A 262 -15.17 18.37 3.61
CA PHE A 262 -15.70 17.14 4.21
C PHE A 262 -16.58 16.34 3.24
N GLY A 263 -17.54 16.99 2.58
CA GLY A 263 -18.37 16.36 1.56
C GLY A 263 -17.56 15.77 0.40
N LYS A 264 -16.54 16.49 -0.07
CA LYS A 264 -15.63 16.02 -1.14
C LYS A 264 -14.76 14.84 -0.69
N MET A 265 -14.25 14.85 0.55
CA MET A 265 -13.53 13.71 1.12
C MET A 265 -14.40 12.45 1.12
N LYS A 266 -15.65 12.58 1.57
CA LYS A 266 -16.62 11.46 1.61
C LYS A 266 -16.85 10.89 0.22
N LEU A 267 -17.05 11.75 -0.78
CA LEU A 267 -17.21 11.32 -2.18
C LEU A 267 -15.95 10.65 -2.72
N ARG A 268 -14.76 11.20 -2.41
CA ARG A 268 -13.49 10.64 -2.89
C ARG A 268 -13.21 9.27 -2.28
N LEU A 269 -13.41 9.11 -0.97
CA LEU A 269 -13.28 7.82 -0.28
C LEU A 269 -14.24 6.78 -0.85
N LYS A 270 -15.49 7.17 -1.10
CA LYS A 270 -16.47 6.30 -1.75
C LYS A 270 -15.98 5.81 -3.12
N ALA A 271 -15.40 6.71 -3.92
CA ALA A 271 -14.85 6.38 -5.23
C ALA A 271 -13.66 5.40 -5.13
N LEU A 272 -12.70 5.67 -4.23
CA LEU A 272 -11.55 4.80 -3.99
C LEU A 272 -11.98 3.41 -3.52
N ALA A 273 -12.91 3.35 -2.56
CA ALA A 273 -13.45 2.10 -2.04
C ALA A 273 -14.24 1.31 -3.09
N SER A 274 -15.00 2.00 -3.95
CA SER A 274 -15.71 1.38 -5.08
C SER A 274 -14.75 0.80 -6.10
N GLN A 275 -13.69 1.53 -6.46
CA GLN A 275 -12.66 1.05 -7.36
C GLN A 275 -11.98 -0.20 -6.80
N GLU A 276 -11.52 -0.16 -5.55
CA GLU A 276 -10.89 -1.31 -4.93
C GLU A 276 -11.85 -2.50 -4.79
N THR A 277 -13.13 -2.25 -4.48
CA THR A 277 -14.15 -3.31 -4.46
C THR A 277 -14.26 -4.02 -5.81
N GLN A 278 -14.19 -3.29 -6.91
CA GLN A 278 -14.21 -3.89 -8.26
C GLN A 278 -12.92 -4.67 -8.54
N ASP A 279 -11.77 -4.15 -8.14
CA ASP A 279 -10.50 -4.82 -8.33
C ASP A 279 -10.42 -6.10 -7.49
N ASN A 280 -10.84 -6.05 -6.22
CA ASN A 280 -10.98 -7.23 -5.37
C ASN A 280 -11.90 -8.30 -5.99
N LYS A 281 -13.02 -7.91 -6.61
CA LYS A 281 -13.88 -8.87 -7.34
C LYS A 281 -13.16 -9.54 -8.50
N LYS A 282 -12.37 -8.78 -9.27
CA LYS A 282 -11.55 -9.34 -10.37
C LYS A 282 -10.50 -10.30 -9.82
N VAL A 283 -9.83 -9.94 -8.72
CA VAL A 283 -8.83 -10.79 -8.08
C VAL A 283 -9.45 -12.08 -7.58
N VAL A 284 -10.58 -12.03 -6.88
CA VAL A 284 -11.33 -13.22 -6.43
C VAL A 284 -11.67 -14.13 -7.61
N ALA A 285 -12.20 -13.57 -8.71
CA ALA A 285 -12.52 -14.35 -9.90
C ALA A 285 -11.29 -15.04 -10.51
N LYS A 286 -10.15 -14.33 -10.56
CA LYS A 286 -8.88 -14.88 -11.07
C LYS A 286 -8.31 -15.96 -10.13
N LEU A 287 -8.39 -15.77 -8.81
CA LEU A 287 -7.96 -16.77 -7.84
C LEU A 287 -8.78 -18.06 -7.98
N ASN A 288 -10.11 -17.96 -8.13
CA ASN A 288 -10.96 -19.13 -8.37
C ASN A 288 -10.59 -19.84 -9.68
N LEU A 289 -10.27 -19.10 -10.75
CA LEU A 289 -9.78 -19.68 -12.00
C LEU A 289 -8.46 -20.43 -11.80
N VAL A 290 -7.53 -19.85 -11.03
CA VAL A 290 -6.24 -20.46 -10.70
C VAL A 290 -6.42 -21.73 -9.88
N GLU A 291 -7.35 -21.75 -8.91
CA GLU A 291 -7.71 -22.97 -8.17
C GLU A 291 -8.26 -24.06 -9.10
N VAL A 292 -9.18 -23.71 -10.02
CA VAL A 292 -9.74 -24.66 -10.99
C VAL A 292 -8.66 -25.23 -11.91
N GLU A 293 -7.77 -24.38 -12.42
CA GLU A 293 -6.64 -24.81 -13.26
C GLU A 293 -5.69 -25.73 -12.48
N ALA A 294 -5.41 -25.41 -11.21
CA ALA A 294 -4.61 -26.28 -10.35
C ALA A 294 -5.25 -27.67 -10.18
N ILE A 295 -6.57 -27.74 -9.94
CA ILE A 295 -7.31 -29.01 -9.84
C ILE A 295 -7.20 -29.80 -11.14
N GLN A 296 -7.41 -29.17 -12.30
CA GLN A 296 -7.34 -29.82 -13.60
C GLN A 296 -5.93 -30.39 -13.88
N ARG A 297 -4.89 -29.62 -13.55
CA ARG A 297 -3.52 -30.07 -13.74
C ARG A 297 -3.11 -31.17 -12.77
N ILE A 298 -3.57 -31.16 -11.51
CA ILE A 298 -3.31 -32.27 -10.57
C ILE A 298 -3.74 -33.61 -11.17
N HIS A 299 -4.94 -33.68 -11.76
CA HIS A 299 -5.44 -34.91 -12.37
C HIS A 299 -4.60 -35.37 -13.57
N THR A 300 -4.00 -34.43 -14.30
CA THR A 300 -3.16 -34.71 -15.45
C THR A 300 -1.74 -35.10 -15.03
N ASP A 301 -1.17 -34.38 -14.06
CA ASP A 301 0.22 -34.48 -13.65
C ASP A 301 0.47 -35.65 -12.69
N GLN A 302 -0.54 -36.13 -11.97
CA GLN A 302 -0.45 -37.36 -11.16
C GLN A 302 -0.03 -38.59 -11.99
N GLN A 303 -0.21 -38.53 -13.31
CA GLN A 303 0.18 -39.59 -14.24
C GLN A 303 1.65 -39.51 -14.68
N LEU A 304 2.39 -38.48 -14.24
CA LEU A 304 3.78 -38.23 -14.64
C LEU A 304 4.76 -38.74 -13.59
N ASP A 305 5.86 -39.37 -14.05
CA ASP A 305 6.95 -39.83 -13.18
C ASP A 305 7.62 -38.63 -12.48
N LYS A 306 7.98 -38.78 -11.19
CA LYS A 306 8.73 -37.79 -10.41
C LYS A 306 10.07 -37.43 -11.07
N LYS A 307 10.64 -38.32 -11.89
CA LYS A 307 11.86 -38.05 -12.68
C LYS A 307 11.65 -37.02 -13.81
N ALA A 308 10.40 -36.76 -14.20
CA ALA A 308 10.08 -35.78 -15.24
C ALA A 308 10.22 -34.33 -14.73
N PHE A 309 10.32 -34.12 -13.42
CA PHE A 309 10.50 -32.81 -12.80
C PHE A 309 11.98 -32.51 -12.62
N THR A 310 12.42 -31.32 -13.03
CA THR A 310 13.80 -30.86 -12.80
C THR A 310 13.87 -30.09 -11.48
N GLU A 311 14.92 -30.39 -10.69
CA GLU A 311 15.24 -29.67 -9.47
C GLU A 311 16.23 -28.54 -9.79
N ASN A 312 15.86 -27.31 -9.45
CA ASN A 312 16.80 -26.18 -9.43
C ASN A 312 17.69 -26.26 -8.18
N LYS A 313 18.81 -25.53 -8.19
CA LYS A 313 19.71 -25.39 -7.04
C LYS A 313 19.67 -23.96 -6.53
N PHE A 314 19.86 -23.78 -5.22
CA PHE A 314 20.04 -22.46 -4.63
C PHE A 314 21.29 -21.80 -5.21
N ARG A 315 21.28 -20.46 -5.25
CA ARG A 315 22.48 -19.71 -5.61
C ARG A 315 23.54 -19.94 -4.55
N GLU A 316 24.80 -20.02 -4.98
CA GLU A 316 25.93 -20.09 -4.06
C GLU A 316 25.99 -18.78 -3.26
N THR A 317 26.07 -18.91 -1.94
CA THR A 317 26.20 -17.78 -1.03
C THR A 317 27.67 -17.45 -0.80
N THR A 318 27.98 -16.15 -0.66
CA THR A 318 29.32 -15.69 -0.29
C THR A 318 29.56 -15.84 1.21
N ASP A 319 30.83 -15.86 1.65
CA ASP A 319 31.21 -16.06 3.06
C ASP A 319 30.55 -15.05 4.04
N ASP A 320 30.17 -13.87 3.55
CA ASP A 320 29.52 -12.80 4.33
C ASP A 320 27.98 -12.95 4.45
N GLN A 321 27.37 -14.01 3.92
CA GLN A 321 25.91 -14.20 3.92
C GLN A 321 25.47 -15.30 4.88
N LEU A 322 24.60 -14.95 5.84
CA LEU A 322 23.91 -15.92 6.69
C LEU A 322 22.65 -16.43 5.98
N VAL A 323 22.51 -17.76 5.90
CA VAL A 323 21.35 -18.44 5.31
C VAL A 323 20.53 -19.09 6.40
N PHE A 324 19.26 -18.70 6.48
CA PHE A 324 18.29 -19.31 7.39
C PHE A 324 17.28 -20.12 6.58
N MET A 325 16.89 -21.28 7.11
CA MET A 325 15.79 -22.05 6.56
C MET A 325 14.48 -21.40 6.99
N ASP A 326 13.55 -21.24 6.05
CA ASP A 326 12.25 -20.65 6.34
C ASP A 326 11.42 -21.55 7.26
N ASP A 327 11.16 -21.07 8.46
CA ASP A 327 10.32 -21.72 9.48
C ASP A 327 8.88 -21.20 9.49
N GLY A 328 8.54 -20.32 8.53
CA GLY A 328 7.25 -19.65 8.43
C GLY A 328 7.08 -18.44 9.36
N LYS A 329 8.12 -18.06 10.10
CA LYS A 329 8.13 -16.90 11.01
C LYS A 329 9.24 -15.93 10.62
N PRO A 330 9.02 -15.14 9.56
CA PRO A 330 10.09 -14.32 9.04
C PRO A 330 10.45 -13.16 9.96
N TRP A 331 11.75 -12.87 10.02
CA TRP A 331 12.29 -11.68 10.66
C TRP A 331 12.22 -10.49 9.71
N ILE A 332 12.17 -9.26 10.26
CA ILE A 332 11.97 -8.03 9.46
C ILE A 332 13.11 -7.81 8.45
N ASP A 333 14.32 -8.21 8.81
CA ASP A 333 15.52 -8.07 8.00
C ASP A 333 15.65 -9.12 6.88
N GLU A 334 14.92 -10.24 6.98
CA GLU A 334 14.77 -11.29 5.96
C GLU A 334 13.76 -10.93 4.86
N LEU A 335 12.80 -10.05 5.16
CA LEU A 335 11.79 -9.60 4.21
C LEU A 335 12.45 -9.03 2.93
N ASP A 336 11.93 -9.41 1.76
CA ASP A 336 12.49 -9.07 0.43
C ASP A 336 13.91 -9.64 0.15
N LYS A 337 14.36 -10.62 0.95
CA LYS A 337 15.62 -11.37 0.72
C LYS A 337 15.43 -12.88 0.57
N TYR A 338 14.19 -13.34 0.37
CA TYR A 338 13.95 -14.76 0.13
C TYR A 338 14.62 -15.23 -1.15
N ASP A 339 15.25 -16.40 -1.08
CA ASP A 339 15.56 -17.22 -2.25
C ASP A 339 14.69 -18.47 -2.19
N VAL A 340 14.12 -18.85 -3.32
CA VAL A 340 13.14 -19.94 -3.41
C VAL A 340 13.59 -20.87 -4.51
N VAL A 341 13.77 -22.14 -4.18
CA VAL A 341 14.12 -23.18 -5.15
C VAL A 341 13.02 -24.20 -5.19
N THR A 342 12.51 -24.45 -6.39
CA THR A 342 11.36 -25.32 -6.57
C THR A 342 11.60 -26.35 -7.66
N LYS A 343 10.83 -27.44 -7.61
CA LYS A 343 10.76 -28.39 -8.71
C LYS A 343 9.97 -27.73 -9.82
N SER A 344 10.56 -27.57 -10.99
CA SER A 344 9.84 -27.01 -12.13
C SER A 344 8.95 -28.07 -12.78
N CYS A 345 7.86 -27.61 -13.41
CA CYS A 345 6.95 -28.46 -14.15
C CYS A 345 7.69 -29.33 -15.20
N PRO A 346 7.18 -30.54 -15.48
CA PRO A 346 7.77 -31.42 -16.47
C PRO A 346 7.71 -30.79 -17.86
N GLN A 347 8.85 -30.71 -18.53
CA GLN A 347 8.94 -30.18 -19.90
C GLN A 347 8.73 -31.29 -20.93
N ASN A 348 8.09 -30.97 -22.05
CA ASN A 348 7.84 -31.88 -23.19
C ASN A 348 6.78 -32.98 -22.98
N VAL A 349 5.72 -32.71 -22.21
CA VAL A 349 4.55 -33.59 -22.17
C VAL A 349 3.73 -33.43 -23.45
N ARG A 350 3.89 -34.34 -24.42
CA ARG A 350 2.96 -34.44 -25.57
C ARG A 350 1.68 -35.11 -25.11
N ARG A 351 0.56 -34.40 -25.24
CA ARG A 351 -0.78 -35.00 -25.13
C ARG A 351 -0.97 -35.92 -26.34
N LYS A 352 -1.15 -37.22 -26.12
CA LYS A 352 -1.94 -38.02 -27.07
C LYS A 352 -3.39 -37.63 -26.81
N MET A 353 -4.04 -37.01 -27.78
CA MET A 353 -5.50 -37.01 -27.83
C MET A 353 -5.98 -38.41 -28.16
#